data_AF-A0A829BU11-F1
#
_entry.id   AF-A0A829BU11-F1
#
_cell.length_a   1.000
_cell.length_b   1.000
_cell.length_c   1.000
_cell.angle_alpha   90.00
_cell.angle_beta   90.00
_cell.angle_gamma   90.00
#
_symmetry.space_group_name_H-M   'P 1'
#
loop_
_entity.id
_entity.type
_entity.pdbx_description
1 polymer ?
#
loop_
_entity_poly.entity_id
_entity_poly.type
_entity_poly.pdbx_seq_one_letter_code
_entity_poly.pdbx_strand_id
1 'polypeptide(L)'
;MSSYDTLFNNQKKIAFEVPSLVGIAAMQPIVKEWAGKRSIVLSHLDKGVLVFDKELSQIAQKNGKLNYDRSNSLSQSKEKLKKAIDRYGNKATYLLAGQPNDVEAMKKFLVENKGIEIKQIKLDRFKGLK
;
A
#
# COMPACT_ATOMS: atom_id res chain seq x y z
N MET A 1 16.19 5.48 -14.92
CA MET A 1 15.80 4.73 -13.70
C MET A 1 14.78 5.60 -12.97
N SER A 2 13.56 5.12 -12.73
CA SER A 2 12.54 5.89 -11.99
C SER A 2 13.05 6.20 -10.57
N SER A 3 12.71 7.35 -9.99
CA SER A 3 13.08 7.67 -8.59
C SER A 3 12.61 6.59 -7.61
N TYR A 4 11.54 5.87 -7.95
CA TYR A 4 11.02 4.75 -7.20
C TYR A 4 11.86 3.47 -7.37
N ASP A 5 12.44 3.19 -8.54
CA ASP A 5 13.29 1.99 -8.72
C ASP A 5 14.50 1.99 -7.79
N THR A 6 15.09 3.18 -7.56
CA THR A 6 16.22 3.38 -6.66
C THR A 6 15.82 3.21 -5.19
N LEU A 7 14.58 3.54 -4.82
CA LEU A 7 14.05 3.42 -3.46
C LEU A 7 13.76 1.98 -3.03
N PHE A 8 13.50 1.07 -3.98
CA PHE A 8 13.06 -0.32 -3.70
C PHE A 8 14.03 -1.39 -4.21
N ASN A 9 15.32 -1.06 -4.22
CA ASN A 9 16.44 -1.89 -4.66
C ASN A 9 16.27 -3.38 -4.29
N ASN A 10 16.10 -4.24 -5.30
CA ASN A 10 15.96 -5.70 -5.21
C ASN A 10 14.81 -6.31 -4.35
N GLN A 11 13.87 -5.52 -3.85
CA GLN A 11 12.71 -6.08 -3.13
C GLN A 11 11.64 -6.60 -4.09
N LYS A 12 11.51 -7.94 -4.13
CA LYS A 12 10.61 -8.66 -5.07
C LYS A 12 9.11 -8.52 -4.72
N LYS A 13 8.75 -7.97 -3.56
CA LYS A 13 7.37 -7.98 -3.03
C LYS A 13 7.06 -6.69 -2.25
N ILE A 14 5.94 -6.05 -2.55
CA ILE A 14 5.58 -4.73 -2.03
C ILE A 14 4.12 -4.76 -1.56
N ALA A 15 3.86 -4.27 -0.35
CA ALA A 15 2.52 -4.12 0.21
C ALA A 15 2.19 -2.64 0.40
N PHE A 16 1.00 -2.23 -0.04
CA PHE A 16 0.47 -0.87 0.06
C PHE A 16 -0.77 -0.90 0.92
N GLU A 17 -0.86 -0.04 1.92
CA GLU A 17 -1.81 -0.25 3.01
C GLU A 17 -2.69 0.96 3.32
N VAL A 18 -2.24 2.17 3.04
CA VAL A 18 -3.08 3.33 3.29
C VAL A 18 -3.05 4.18 2.05
N PRO A 19 -4.18 4.21 1.37
CA PRO A 19 -4.54 5.31 0.56
C PRO A 19 -5.89 5.81 1.08
N SER A 20 -5.90 6.93 1.80
CA SER A 20 -7.09 7.78 1.77
C SER A 20 -7.28 8.32 0.34
N LEU A 21 -8.32 9.12 0.10
CA LEU A 21 -8.55 9.82 -1.17
C LEU A 21 -7.28 10.36 -1.84
N VAL A 22 -6.31 10.84 -1.05
CA VAL A 22 -5.07 11.40 -1.59
C VAL A 22 -3.91 10.43 -1.66
N GLY A 23 -3.90 9.42 -0.80
CA GLY A 23 -2.91 8.35 -0.91
C GLY A 23 -3.15 7.51 -2.16
N ILE A 24 -4.40 7.31 -2.60
CA ILE A 24 -4.66 6.46 -3.80
C ILE A 24 -4.12 7.12 -5.07
N ALA A 25 -4.14 8.45 -5.14
CA ALA A 25 -3.56 9.21 -6.24
C ALA A 25 -2.03 9.09 -6.30
N ALA A 26 -1.35 9.04 -5.16
CA ALA A 26 0.08 8.78 -5.10
C ALA A 26 0.43 7.33 -5.47
N MET A 27 -0.43 6.38 -5.11
CA MET A 27 -0.19 4.95 -5.33
C MET A 27 -0.55 4.47 -6.74
N GLN A 28 -1.53 5.09 -7.40
CA GLN A 28 -1.97 4.72 -8.73
C GLN A 28 -0.83 4.63 -9.77
N PRO A 29 0.06 5.64 -9.94
CA PRO A 29 1.13 5.57 -10.92
C PRO A 29 2.13 4.46 -10.59
N ILE A 30 2.43 4.24 -9.30
CA ILE A 30 3.35 3.19 -8.83
C ILE A 30 2.77 1.80 -9.14
N VAL A 31 1.48 1.58 -8.86
CA VAL A 31 0.79 0.32 -9.14
C VAL A 31 0.79 0.03 -10.64
N LYS A 32 0.54 1.04 -11.48
CA LYS A 32 0.60 0.90 -12.94
C LYS A 32 1.99 0.54 -13.43
N GLU A 33 3.02 1.17 -12.87
CA GLU A 33 4.41 0.92 -13.25
C GLU A 33 4.86 -0.50 -12.88
N TRP A 34 4.39 -1.03 -11.75
CA TRP A 34 4.88 -2.29 -11.18
C TRP A 34 3.97 -3.50 -11.37
N ALA A 35 2.72 -3.30 -11.79
CA ALA A 35 1.81 -4.38 -12.12
C ALA A 35 2.48 -5.36 -13.11
N GLY A 36 2.38 -6.66 -12.81
CA GLY A 36 3.02 -7.74 -13.59
C GLY A 36 4.53 -7.91 -13.37
N LYS A 37 5.25 -6.86 -12.91
CA LYS A 37 6.70 -6.92 -12.60
C LYS A 37 6.98 -7.44 -11.20
N ARG A 38 6.16 -7.06 -10.21
CA ARG A 38 6.35 -7.39 -8.79
C ARG A 38 5.07 -7.94 -8.17
N SER A 39 5.19 -8.69 -7.07
CA SER A 39 4.01 -9.09 -6.28
C SER A 39 3.55 -7.90 -5.44
N ILE A 40 2.30 -7.49 -5.61
CA ILE A 40 1.70 -6.34 -4.97
C ILE A 40 0.46 -6.77 -4.20
N VAL A 41 0.36 -6.32 -2.95
CA VAL A 41 -0.90 -6.32 -2.19
C VAL A 41 -1.28 -4.87 -1.93
N LEU A 42 -2.43 -4.43 -2.42
CA LEU A 42 -2.94 -3.07 -2.25
C LEU A 42 -4.25 -3.11 -1.46
N SER A 43 -4.20 -2.70 -0.20
CA SER A 43 -5.39 -2.40 0.62
C SER A 43 -5.72 -0.92 0.47
N HIS A 44 -6.92 -0.60 -0.01
CA HIS A 44 -7.41 0.76 -0.22
C HIS A 44 -8.45 1.15 0.84
N LEU A 45 -8.11 2.06 1.76
CA LEU A 45 -9.03 2.63 2.74
C LEU A 45 -9.90 3.72 2.10
N ASP A 46 -10.93 3.27 1.37
CA ASP A 46 -11.76 4.15 0.54
C ASP A 46 -12.79 4.96 1.35
N LYS A 47 -13.20 4.46 2.52
CA LYS A 47 -14.30 5.03 3.34
C LYS A 47 -15.56 5.35 2.49
N GLY A 48 -15.83 4.55 1.46
CA GLY A 48 -16.94 4.73 0.51
C GLY A 48 -16.61 5.54 -0.75
N VAL A 49 -15.37 6.02 -0.91
CA VAL A 49 -14.97 6.88 -2.04
C VAL A 49 -14.17 6.12 -3.10
N LEU A 50 -14.78 5.87 -4.26
CA LEU A 50 -14.31 4.90 -5.27
C LEU A 50 -13.31 5.44 -6.31
N VAL A 51 -12.41 6.34 -5.92
CA VAL A 51 -11.42 6.90 -6.84
C VAL A 51 -10.44 5.82 -7.31
N PHE A 52 -10.24 5.73 -8.63
CA PHE A 52 -9.45 4.69 -9.33
C PHE A 52 -9.89 3.22 -9.14
N ASP A 53 -11.01 2.94 -8.46
CA ASP A 53 -11.46 1.56 -8.17
C ASP A 53 -11.59 0.71 -9.44
N LYS A 54 -12.29 1.23 -10.46
CA LYS A 54 -12.46 0.53 -11.74
C LYS A 54 -11.13 0.25 -12.43
N GLU A 55 -10.22 1.22 -12.45
CA GLU A 55 -8.91 1.08 -13.08
C GLU A 55 -8.05 0.03 -12.35
N LEU A 56 -7.93 0.15 -11.02
CA LEU A 56 -7.11 -0.75 -10.21
C LEU A 56 -7.66 -2.17 -10.20
N SER A 57 -8.99 -2.32 -10.17
CA SER A 57 -9.66 -3.62 -10.31
C SER A 57 -9.36 -4.28 -11.66
N GLN A 58 -9.40 -3.52 -12.76
CA GLN A 58 -9.05 -4.03 -14.09
C GLN A 58 -7.56 -4.42 -14.20
N ILE A 59 -6.66 -3.64 -13.59
CA ILE A 59 -5.24 -3.97 -13.55
C ILE A 59 -5.03 -5.26 -12.74
N ALA A 60 -5.71 -5.43 -11.61
CA ALA A 60 -5.61 -6.62 -10.77
C ALA A 60 -6.13 -7.87 -11.48
N GLN A 61 -7.27 -7.77 -12.16
CA GLN A 61 -7.84 -8.88 -12.95
C GLN A 61 -6.90 -9.33 -14.08
N LYS A 62 -6.20 -8.40 -14.73
CA LYS A 62 -5.25 -8.71 -15.81
C LYS A 62 -3.89 -9.18 -15.30
N ASN A 63 -3.53 -8.86 -14.06
CA ASN A 63 -2.21 -9.15 -13.49
C ASN A 63 -2.34 -9.99 -12.22
N GLY A 64 -2.17 -11.31 -12.33
CA GLY A 64 -2.22 -12.23 -11.18
C GLY A 64 -1.17 -12.01 -10.08
N LYS A 65 -0.28 -11.02 -10.25
CA LYS A 65 0.68 -10.58 -9.22
C LYS A 65 0.19 -9.36 -8.42
N LEU A 66 -0.94 -8.76 -8.76
CA LEU A 66 -1.56 -7.66 -8.02
C LEU A 66 -2.83 -8.18 -7.33
N ASN A 67 -2.85 -8.17 -6.00
CA ASN A 67 -4.08 -8.27 -5.23
C ASN A 67 -4.54 -6.85 -4.86
N TYR A 68 -5.75 -6.49 -5.29
CA TYR A 68 -6.38 -5.20 -4.98
C TYR A 68 -7.63 -5.43 -4.16
N ASP A 69 -7.70 -4.75 -3.02
CA ASP A 69 -8.74 -4.94 -2.03
C ASP A 69 -9.17 -3.59 -1.45
N ARG A 70 -10.48 -3.40 -1.30
CA ARG A 70 -11.06 -2.19 -0.67
C ARG A 70 -11.43 -2.42 0.78
N SER A 71 -11.29 -1.38 1.59
CA SER A 71 -11.58 -1.38 3.02
C SER A 71 -12.38 -0.14 3.35
N ASN A 72 -13.53 -0.31 3.98
CA ASN A 72 -14.37 0.82 4.40
C ASN A 72 -13.94 1.40 5.76
N SER A 73 -13.04 0.71 6.47
CA SER A 73 -12.59 1.07 7.81
C SER A 73 -11.13 0.67 8.03
N LEU A 74 -10.48 1.35 8.98
CA LEU A 74 -9.10 1.07 9.34
C LEU A 74 -8.93 -0.37 9.88
N SER A 75 -9.94 -0.89 10.56
CA SER A 75 -9.93 -2.28 11.07
C SER A 75 -9.89 -3.30 9.94
N GLN A 76 -10.72 -3.12 8.91
CA GLN A 76 -10.71 -4.00 7.73
C GLN A 76 -9.37 -3.93 6.99
N SER A 77 -8.79 -2.73 6.87
CA SER A 77 -7.47 -2.57 6.25
C SER A 77 -6.41 -3.37 7.01
N LYS A 78 -6.35 -3.22 8.34
CA LYS A 78 -5.41 -3.96 9.21
C LYS A 78 -5.56 -5.48 9.08
N GLU A 79 -6.80 -5.98 8.96
CA GLU A 79 -7.05 -7.42 8.78
C GLU A 79 -6.50 -7.93 7.45
N LYS A 80 -6.70 -7.16 6.37
CA LYS A 80 -6.18 -7.50 5.04
C LYS A 80 -4.65 -7.44 5.02
N LEU A 81 -4.06 -6.44 5.68
CA LEU A 81 -2.61 -6.36 5.85
C LEU A 81 -2.05 -7.53 6.63
N LYS A 82 -2.74 -7.98 7.67
CA LYS A 82 -2.30 -9.08 8.51
C LYS A 82 -1.98 -10.31 7.65
N LYS A 83 -2.81 -10.61 6.64
CA LYS A 83 -2.55 -11.72 5.71
C LYS A 83 -1.26 -11.53 4.91
N ALA A 84 -0.94 -10.30 4.50
CA ALA A 84 0.31 -9.99 3.82
C ALA A 84 1.51 -10.05 4.77
N ILE A 85 1.36 -9.58 6.01
CA ILE A 85 2.38 -9.64 7.06
C ILE A 85 2.70 -11.10 7.40
N ASP A 86 1.68 -11.92 7.66
CA ASP A 86 1.85 -13.34 7.99
C ASP A 86 2.58 -14.09 6.85
N ARG A 87 2.36 -13.67 5.60
CA ARG A 87 3.00 -14.26 4.42
C ARG A 87 4.41 -13.76 4.13
N TYR A 88 4.68 -12.48 4.38
CA TYR A 88 5.91 -11.82 3.90
C TYR A 88 6.79 -11.23 4.99
N GLY A 89 6.23 -10.84 6.13
CA GLY A 89 6.95 -10.25 7.26
C GLY A 89 7.91 -9.14 6.82
N ASN A 90 9.15 -9.20 7.32
CA ASN A 90 10.22 -8.25 6.98
C ASN A 90 10.86 -8.44 5.59
N LYS A 91 10.32 -9.33 4.75
CA LYS A 91 10.77 -9.52 3.35
C LYS A 91 10.01 -8.63 2.36
N ALA A 92 9.00 -7.90 2.82
CA ALA A 92 8.23 -6.95 2.02
C ALA A 92 8.56 -5.50 2.41
N THR A 93 8.49 -4.60 1.45
CA THR A 93 8.40 -3.16 1.72
C THR A 93 6.94 -2.78 1.91
N TYR A 94 6.66 -2.01 2.95
CA TYR A 94 5.36 -1.46 3.27
C TYR A 94 5.32 0.02 2.90
N LEU A 95 4.39 0.37 2.02
CA LEU A 95 4.17 1.74 1.55
C LEU A 95 2.89 2.30 2.16
N LEU A 96 3.03 3.35 2.96
CA LEU A 96 1.91 4.01 3.64
C LEU A 96 1.73 5.42 3.08
N ALA A 97 0.53 5.76 2.61
CA ALA A 97 0.19 7.09 2.16
C ALA A 97 -1.21 7.55 2.62
N GLY A 98 -1.48 8.84 2.47
CA GLY A 98 -2.78 9.41 2.85
C GLY A 98 -2.73 10.23 4.13
N GLN A 99 -3.84 10.27 4.87
CA GLN A 99 -3.99 11.20 5.99
C GLN A 99 -3.00 10.90 7.12
N PRO A 100 -2.37 11.92 7.74
CA PRO A 100 -1.36 11.72 8.78
C PRO A 100 -1.79 10.79 9.91
N ASN A 101 -3.02 10.94 10.42
CA ASN A 101 -3.52 10.12 11.52
C ASN A 101 -3.66 8.64 11.14
N ASP A 102 -4.17 8.35 9.93
CA ASP A 102 -4.33 6.98 9.42
C ASP A 102 -2.95 6.34 9.16
N VAL A 103 -2.01 7.11 8.59
CA VAL A 103 -0.62 6.66 8.35
C VAL A 103 0.10 6.35 9.66
N GLU A 104 -0.01 7.21 10.68
CA GLU A 104 0.62 6.98 11.98
C GLU A 104 -0.01 5.79 12.72
N ALA A 105 -1.34 5.66 12.68
CA ALA A 105 -2.04 4.51 13.28
C ALA A 105 -1.63 3.18 12.64
N MET A 106 -1.41 3.18 11.32
CA MET A 106 -0.94 2.00 10.59
C MET A 106 0.53 1.71 10.85
N LYS A 107 1.37 2.74 10.90
CA LYS A 107 2.79 2.61 11.25
C LYS A 107 2.96 1.98 12.64
N LYS A 108 2.22 2.46 13.64
CA LYS A 108 2.20 1.88 14.99
C LYS A 108 1.80 0.40 14.95
N PHE A 109 0.72 0.08 14.23
CA PHE A 109 0.30 -1.30 14.05
C PHE A 109 1.40 -2.20 13.43
N LEU A 110 2.10 -1.73 12.40
CA LEU A 110 3.18 -2.49 11.76
C LEU A 110 4.38 -2.70 12.69
N VAL A 111 4.82 -1.66 13.38
CA VAL A 111 6.03 -1.72 14.22
C VAL A 111 5.73 -2.38 15.57
N GLU A 112 4.78 -1.82 16.30
CA GLU A 112 4.51 -2.16 17.71
C GLU A 112 3.70 -3.46 17.81
N ASN A 113 2.70 -3.66 16.95
CA ASN A 113 1.81 -4.83 17.07
C ASN A 113 2.27 -6.02 16.21
N LYS A 114 3.14 -5.79 15.21
CA LYS A 114 3.52 -6.80 14.21
C LYS A 114 5.02 -7.02 14.07
N GLY A 115 5.87 -6.22 14.72
CA GLY A 115 7.32 -6.42 14.71
C GLY A 115 7.98 -6.19 13.34
N ILE A 116 7.34 -5.39 12.48
CA ILE A 116 7.94 -4.99 11.20
C ILE A 116 9.05 -3.96 11.47
N GLU A 117 10.24 -4.22 10.93
CA GLU A 117 11.39 -3.34 11.05
C GLU A 117 11.10 -2.01 10.34
N ILE A 118 11.44 -0.90 10.99
CA ILE A 118 11.20 0.46 10.46
C ILE A 118 11.83 0.65 9.07
N LYS A 119 12.96 0.01 8.77
CA LYS A 119 13.63 0.11 7.45
C LYS A 119 12.77 -0.45 6.29
N GLN A 120 11.82 -1.34 6.59
CA GLN A 120 10.88 -1.91 5.61
C GLN A 120 9.67 -1.00 5.36
N ILE A 121 9.49 0.07 6.14
CA ILE A 121 8.35 0.99 6.01
C ILE A 121 8.83 2.25 5.31
N LYS A 122 8.19 2.62 4.19
CA LYS A 122 8.31 3.97 3.60
C LYS A 122 6.99 4.70 3.73
N LEU A 123 7.10 5.96 4.13
CA LEU A 123 5.97 6.84 4.36
C LEU A 123 5.97 7.88 3.25
N ASP A 124 4.84 8.06 2.60
CA ASP A 124 4.53 9.24 1.82
C ASP A 124 3.41 10.01 2.53
N ARG A 125 3.81 11.00 3.34
CA ARG A 125 2.86 11.83 4.08
C ARG A 125 2.38 12.94 3.15
N PHE A 126 1.24 12.73 2.52
CA PHE A 126 0.62 13.74 1.68
C PHE A 126 0.22 14.97 2.54
N LYS A 127 0.82 16.13 2.27
CA LYS A 127 0.59 17.38 3.03
C LYS A 127 -0.52 18.29 2.47
N GLY A 128 -1.30 17.82 1.50
CA GLY A 128 -2.27 18.65 0.77
C GLY A 128 -1.69 19.18 -0.55
N LEU A 129 -2.55 19.40 -1.55
CA LEU A 129 -2.24 20.42 -2.57
C LEU A 129 -2.36 21.77 -1.86
N LYS A 130 -1.30 22.58 -1.89
CA LYS A 130 -1.40 23.99 -1.52
C LYS A 130 -2.19 24.75 -2.57
#